data_AF-A0A957C5M3-F1
#
_entry.id   AF-A0A957C5M3-F1
#
_cell.length_a   1.000
_cell.length_b   1.000
_cell.length_c   1.000
_cell.angle_alpha   90.00
_cell.angle_beta   90.00
_cell.angle_gamma   90.00
#
_symmetry.space_group_name_H-M   'P 1'
#
loop_
_entity.id
_entity.type
_entity.pdbx_description
1 polymer ?
#
loop_
_entity_poly.entity_id
_entity_poly.type
_entity_poly.pdbx_seq_one_letter_code
_entity_poly.pdbx_strand_id
1 'polypeptide(L)'
;MSNYTSPQLVPPPREEEVYPYRPAWRSIAIETGILLVISGVIWVLYNFVGFRVPTNLRLPVNVFFALTPTLLWLLFSRLTENVAPEPRRRLFTTFVVSALAANAVGVPLVEGFLQPDRWLAQATAIERIIGFATTLAIVQEFLKFLVLRSLIWPDFIRVRGDSIAYGAATAIGYATVLNLHILFATPEISLDSLALRVLAYTTVQVAASIIVSYGFS
;
A
#
# COMPACT_ATOMS: atom_id res chain seq x y z
N MET A 1 10.04 41.42 -39.46
CA MET A 1 8.80 40.60 -39.39
C MET A 1 8.87 39.54 -40.47
N SER A 2 9.07 38.28 -40.04
CA SER A 2 9.13 37.00 -40.79
C SER A 2 10.05 36.11 -39.93
N ASN A 3 9.81 34.85 -39.56
CA ASN A 3 8.75 33.89 -39.84
C ASN A 3 8.91 32.72 -38.83
N TYR A 4 7.96 31.78 -38.90
CA TYR A 4 7.98 30.41 -38.35
C TYR A 4 7.34 30.17 -36.97
N THR A 5 6.02 30.31 -36.96
CA THR A 5 5.12 29.31 -36.40
C THR A 5 5.55 27.91 -36.87
N SER A 6 6.25 27.16 -36.02
CA SER A 6 6.46 25.73 -36.23
C SER A 6 5.45 25.01 -35.34
N PRO A 7 4.40 24.37 -35.88
CA PRO A 7 3.66 23.40 -35.10
C PRO A 7 4.64 22.25 -34.84
N GLN A 8 5.06 22.06 -33.59
CA GLN A 8 5.85 20.91 -33.19
C GLN A 8 4.98 19.65 -33.40
N LEU A 9 5.03 19.09 -34.61
CA LEU A 9 4.52 17.77 -34.98
C LEU A 9 5.53 16.66 -34.64
N VAL A 10 6.59 17.00 -33.93
CA VAL A 10 7.53 16.04 -33.36
C VAL A 10 7.02 15.77 -31.95
N PRO A 11 6.59 14.54 -31.60
CA PRO A 11 6.39 14.20 -30.20
C PRO A 11 7.67 14.56 -29.46
N PRO A 12 7.62 15.21 -28.29
CA PRO A 12 8.83 15.47 -27.52
C PRO A 12 9.64 14.18 -27.47
N PRO A 13 10.96 14.23 -27.71
CA PRO A 13 11.78 13.03 -27.72
C PRO A 13 11.40 12.25 -26.46
N ARG A 14 11.02 10.97 -26.64
CA ARG A 14 10.88 10.07 -25.49
C ARG A 14 12.16 10.27 -24.72
N GLU A 15 12.06 10.81 -23.51
CA GLU A 15 13.18 10.80 -22.59
C GLU A 15 13.55 9.33 -22.49
N GLU A 16 14.59 8.94 -23.21
CA GLU A 16 15.17 7.62 -23.09
C GLU A 16 15.40 7.46 -21.60
N GLU A 17 14.85 6.41 -21.00
CA GLU A 17 15.04 6.12 -19.59
C GLU A 17 16.56 6.04 -19.37
N VAL A 18 17.18 7.15 -18.97
CA VAL A 18 18.62 7.20 -18.78
C VAL A 18 18.86 6.29 -17.59
N TYR A 19 19.38 5.11 -17.92
CA TYR A 19 19.87 4.13 -16.95
C TYR A 19 20.85 4.89 -16.06
N PRO A 20 20.50 5.12 -14.78
CA PRO A 20 20.19 4.03 -13.88
C PRO A 20 18.98 4.31 -12.95
N TYR A 21 17.75 4.10 -13.43
CA TYR A 21 16.59 4.07 -12.53
C TYR A 21 16.45 2.71 -11.84
N ARG A 22 16.15 2.72 -10.54
CA ARG A 22 15.89 1.49 -9.78
C ARG A 22 14.51 0.91 -10.13
N PRO A 23 14.40 -0.38 -10.48
CA PRO A 23 13.12 -0.97 -10.86
C PRO A 23 12.20 -1.13 -9.63
N ALA A 24 11.15 -0.32 -9.57
CA ALA A 24 10.14 -0.35 -8.51
C ALA A 24 9.44 -1.72 -8.44
N TRP A 25 9.10 -2.30 -9.59
CA TRP A 25 8.47 -3.61 -9.72
C TRP A 25 9.22 -4.73 -9.00
N ARG A 26 10.55 -4.74 -9.12
CA ARG A 26 11.37 -5.77 -8.48
C ARG A 26 11.28 -5.67 -6.96
N SER A 27 11.32 -4.46 -6.42
CA SER A 27 11.23 -4.23 -4.97
C SER A 27 9.87 -4.67 -4.43
N ILE A 28 8.79 -4.26 -5.11
CA ILE A 28 7.42 -4.65 -4.75
C ILE A 28 7.23 -6.17 -4.81
N ALA A 29 7.71 -6.83 -5.87
CA ALA A 29 7.61 -8.28 -6.01
C ALA A 29 8.37 -9.02 -4.90
N ILE A 30 9.56 -8.53 -4.52
CA ILE A 30 10.35 -9.09 -3.41
C ILE A 30 9.62 -8.87 -2.08
N GLU A 31 9.13 -7.66 -1.81
CA GLU A 31 8.43 -7.31 -0.57
C GLU A 31 7.16 -8.15 -0.38
N THR A 32 6.29 -8.21 -1.40
CA THR A 32 5.07 -9.02 -1.36
C THR A 32 5.38 -10.52 -1.32
N GLY A 33 6.41 -10.97 -2.05
CA GLY A 33 6.84 -12.36 -2.05
C GLY A 33 7.36 -12.82 -0.69
N ILE A 34 8.21 -12.02 -0.03
CA ILE A 34 8.70 -12.29 1.32
C ILE A 34 7.53 -12.31 2.31
N LEU A 35 6.63 -11.33 2.25
CA LEU A 35 5.46 -11.29 3.13
C LEU A 35 4.59 -12.54 2.97
N LEU A 36 4.35 -12.97 1.73
CA LEU A 36 3.59 -14.18 1.42
C LEU A 36 4.25 -15.43 2.00
N VAL A 37 5.57 -15.58 1.84
CA VAL A 37 6.33 -16.71 2.40
C VAL A 37 6.25 -16.71 3.92
N ILE A 38 6.49 -15.57 4.57
CA ILE A 38 6.45 -15.49 6.04
C ILE A 38 5.03 -15.81 6.55
N SER A 39 3.99 -15.21 5.98
CA SER A 39 2.61 -15.50 6.37
C SER A 39 2.24 -16.97 6.17
N GLY A 40 2.67 -17.57 5.06
CA GLY A 40 2.46 -18.99 4.78
C GLY A 40 3.18 -19.90 5.78
N VAL A 41 4.44 -19.60 6.11
CA VAL A 41 5.21 -20.34 7.12
C VAL A 41 4.55 -20.26 8.49
N ILE A 42 4.11 -19.07 8.92
CA ILE A 42 3.39 -18.89 10.19
C ILE A 42 2.11 -19.73 10.20
N TRP A 43 1.34 -19.69 9.12
CA TRP A 43 0.12 -20.46 9.02
C TRP A 43 0.39 -21.98 9.13
N VAL A 44 1.43 -22.48 8.46
CA VAL A 44 1.83 -23.89 8.55
C VAL A 44 2.29 -24.26 9.97
N LEU A 45 3.16 -23.46 10.58
CA LEU A 45 3.66 -23.69 11.93
C LEU A 45 2.52 -23.71 12.95
N TYR A 46 1.56 -22.81 12.82
CA TYR A 46 0.44 -22.72 13.75
C TYR A 46 -0.55 -23.89 13.58
N ASN A 47 -0.86 -24.28 12.34
CA ASN A 47 -1.92 -25.27 12.07
C ASN A 47 -1.42 -26.72 12.08
N PHE A 48 -0.19 -26.98 11.63
CA PHE A 48 0.34 -28.35 11.51
C PHE A 48 1.36 -28.70 12.60
N VAL A 49 2.16 -27.74 13.05
CA VAL A 49 3.20 -27.98 14.08
C VAL A 49 2.67 -27.68 15.49
N GLY A 50 1.52 -27.01 15.61
CA GLY A 50 0.93 -26.64 16.89
C GLY A 50 1.70 -25.51 17.58
N PHE A 51 2.46 -24.70 16.83
CA PHE A 51 3.16 -23.55 17.38
C PHE A 51 2.16 -22.55 17.96
N ARG A 52 2.39 -22.12 19.19
CA ARG A 52 1.57 -21.13 19.90
C ARG A 52 2.49 -20.11 20.56
N VAL A 53 2.20 -18.83 20.36
CA VAL A 53 2.91 -17.75 21.04
C VAL A 53 2.40 -17.66 22.49
N PRO A 54 3.29 -17.67 23.49
CA PRO A 54 2.91 -17.43 24.89
C PRO A 54 2.12 -16.13 25.06
N THR A 55 1.13 -16.12 25.95
CA THR A 55 0.20 -14.99 26.10
C THR A 55 0.92 -13.66 26.41
N ASN A 56 1.98 -13.70 27.22
CA ASN A 56 2.80 -12.53 27.55
C ASN A 56 3.59 -11.96 26.36
N LEU A 57 3.89 -12.78 25.35
CA LEU A 57 4.63 -12.37 24.16
C LEU A 57 3.72 -12.10 22.95
N ARG A 58 2.42 -12.38 23.06
CA ARG A 58 1.48 -12.28 21.93
C ARG A 58 1.43 -10.87 21.36
N LEU A 59 1.22 -9.86 22.21
CA LEU A 59 1.13 -8.46 21.75
C LEU A 59 2.40 -7.98 21.03
N PRO A 60 3.61 -8.06 21.62
CA PRO A 60 4.81 -7.56 20.92
C PRO A 60 5.09 -8.33 19.62
N VAL A 61 4.87 -9.65 19.59
CA VAL A 61 5.03 -10.46 18.37
C VAL A 61 4.02 -10.04 17.31
N ASN A 62 2.76 -9.85 17.70
CA ASN A 62 1.71 -9.41 16.79
C ASN A 62 1.96 -7.98 16.26
N VAL A 63 2.42 -7.04 17.09
CA VAL A 63 2.79 -5.68 16.66
C VAL A 63 3.93 -5.75 15.65
N PHE A 64 4.98 -6.51 15.95
CA PHE A 64 6.09 -6.72 15.03
C PHE A 64 5.62 -7.29 13.69
N PHE A 65 4.71 -8.28 13.74
CA PHE A 65 4.16 -8.87 12.54
C PHE A 65 3.28 -7.90 11.73
N ALA A 66 2.40 -7.13 12.39
CA ALA A 66 1.56 -6.13 11.76
C ALA A 66 2.36 -5.05 11.03
N LEU A 67 3.56 -4.72 11.53
CA LEU A 67 4.51 -3.78 10.93
C LEU A 67 5.44 -4.41 9.89
N THR A 68 5.41 -5.73 9.70
CA THR A 68 6.31 -6.45 8.77
C THR A 68 6.24 -5.88 7.34
N PRO A 69 5.07 -5.58 6.74
CA PRO A 69 5.02 -4.95 5.42
C PRO A 69 5.76 -3.61 5.36
N THR A 70 5.62 -2.80 6.41
CA THR A 70 6.28 -1.50 6.54
C THR A 70 7.79 -1.67 6.66
N LEU A 71 8.24 -2.64 7.46
CA LEU A 71 9.66 -2.94 7.62
C LEU A 71 10.28 -3.44 6.31
N LEU A 72 9.60 -4.33 5.59
CA LEU A 72 10.04 -4.82 4.29
C LEU A 72 10.16 -3.67 3.29
N TRP A 73 9.14 -2.82 3.19
CA TRP A 73 9.19 -1.63 2.33
C TRP A 73 10.28 -0.64 2.75
N LEU A 74 10.53 -0.46 4.05
CA LEU A 74 11.62 0.40 4.51
C LEU A 74 12.98 -0.14 4.06
N LEU A 75 13.23 -1.44 4.28
CA LEU A 75 14.49 -2.09 3.93
C LEU A 75 14.70 -2.14 2.41
N PHE A 76 13.73 -2.66 1.68
CA PHE A 76 13.85 -2.95 0.26
C PHE A 76 13.49 -1.77 -0.61
N SER A 77 12.56 -0.88 -0.25
CA SER A 77 12.23 0.29 -1.08
C SER A 77 12.93 1.56 -0.58
N ARG A 78 12.60 2.02 0.63
CA ARG A 78 12.98 3.37 1.09
C ARG A 78 14.46 3.55 1.37
N LEU A 79 15.11 2.63 2.08
CA LEU A 79 16.52 2.76 2.45
C LEU A 79 17.43 2.55 1.24
N THR A 80 17.07 1.60 0.38
CA THR A 80 17.81 1.33 -0.86
C THR A 80 17.74 2.50 -1.84
N GLU A 81 16.68 3.30 -1.79
CA GLU A 81 16.53 4.52 -2.60
C GLU A 81 17.66 5.54 -2.38
N ASN A 82 18.28 5.59 -1.20
CA ASN A 82 19.36 6.54 -0.90
C ASN A 82 20.64 6.28 -1.72
N VAL A 83 20.79 5.08 -2.29
CA VAL A 83 21.95 4.68 -3.10
C VAL A 83 21.68 4.88 -4.60
N ALA A 84 20.43 5.14 -4.98
CA ALA A 84 20.08 5.40 -6.37
C ALA A 84 20.68 6.74 -6.84
N PRO A 85 21.21 6.83 -8.07
CA PRO A 85 21.77 8.09 -8.59
C PRO A 85 20.75 9.23 -8.64
N GLU A 86 19.47 8.90 -8.87
CA GLU A 86 18.36 9.85 -8.79
C GLU A 86 17.29 9.38 -7.79
N PRO A 87 17.41 9.73 -6.51
CA PRO A 87 16.49 9.26 -5.48
C PRO A 87 15.13 9.94 -5.54
N ARG A 88 14.05 9.15 -5.36
CA ARG A 88 12.67 9.64 -5.20
C ARG A 88 12.49 10.37 -3.87
N ARG A 89 12.58 11.71 -3.92
CA ARG A 89 12.63 12.58 -2.73
C ARG A 89 11.43 12.46 -1.78
N ARG A 90 10.21 12.29 -2.29
CA ARG A 90 8.98 12.34 -1.46
C ARG A 90 8.50 10.97 -0.97
N LEU A 91 9.25 9.89 -1.22
CA LEU A 91 8.78 8.53 -1.01
C LEU A 91 8.30 8.27 0.44
N PHE A 92 9.07 8.72 1.42
CA PHE A 92 8.69 8.62 2.84
C PHE A 92 7.55 9.55 3.23
N THR A 93 7.55 10.80 2.72
CA THR A 93 6.47 11.74 2.98
C THR A 93 5.13 11.20 2.47
N THR A 94 5.11 10.60 1.28
CA THR A 94 3.94 9.95 0.70
C THR A 94 3.42 8.82 1.57
N PHE A 95 4.31 7.96 2.08
CA PHE A 95 3.96 6.92 3.04
C PHE A 95 3.31 7.51 4.31
N VAL A 96 3.95 8.51 4.92
CA VAL A 96 3.47 9.13 6.17
C VAL A 96 2.11 9.80 5.97
N VAL A 97 1.96 10.61 4.92
CA VAL A 97 0.70 11.31 4.67
C VAL A 97 -0.42 10.33 4.32
N SER A 98 -0.12 9.23 3.62
CA SER A 98 -1.12 8.19 3.37
C SER A 98 -1.54 7.46 4.65
N ALA A 99 -0.61 7.18 5.56
CA ALA A 99 -0.94 6.64 6.87
C ALA A 99 -1.80 7.63 7.68
N LEU A 100 -1.44 8.91 7.68
CA LEU A 100 -2.24 9.94 8.35
C LEU A 100 -3.65 10.06 7.74
N ALA A 101 -3.78 10.03 6.41
CA ALA A 101 -5.06 10.05 5.73
C ALA A 101 -5.92 8.82 6.09
N ALA A 102 -5.30 7.64 6.16
CA ALA A 102 -5.97 6.43 6.60
C ALA A 102 -6.49 6.57 8.05
N ASN A 103 -5.66 7.02 8.97
CA ASN A 103 -6.02 7.10 10.39
C ASN A 103 -6.99 8.25 10.72
N ALA A 104 -6.78 9.43 10.12
CA ALA A 104 -7.55 10.63 10.43
C ALA A 104 -8.89 10.71 9.67
N VAL A 105 -8.96 10.10 8.49
CA VAL A 105 -10.15 10.21 7.62
C VAL A 105 -10.68 8.84 7.25
N GLY A 106 -9.85 7.96 6.70
CA GLY A 106 -10.27 6.67 6.16
C GLY A 106 -11.01 5.79 7.17
N VAL A 107 -10.33 5.42 8.26
CA VAL A 107 -10.88 4.57 9.32
C VAL A 107 -12.11 5.22 9.97
N PRO A 108 -12.08 6.50 10.43
CA PRO A 108 -13.26 7.13 11.02
C PRO A 108 -14.45 7.24 10.06
N LEU A 109 -14.22 7.53 8.77
CA LEU A 109 -15.29 7.63 7.79
C LEU A 109 -15.93 6.27 7.52
N VAL A 110 -15.13 5.22 7.36
CA VAL A 110 -15.62 3.87 7.07
C VAL A 110 -16.31 3.27 8.30
N GLU A 111 -15.63 3.24 9.44
CA GLU A 111 -16.11 2.52 10.62
C GLU A 111 -17.04 3.38 11.48
N GLY A 112 -16.88 4.70 11.47
CA GLY A 112 -17.68 5.62 12.26
C GLY A 112 -18.93 6.13 11.55
N PHE A 113 -18.86 6.40 10.24
CA PHE A 113 -19.97 7.00 9.49
C PHE A 113 -20.67 6.03 8.54
N LEU A 114 -19.94 5.42 7.61
CA LEU A 114 -20.51 4.53 6.60
C LEU A 114 -20.97 3.19 7.18
N GLN A 115 -20.23 2.67 8.18
CA GLN A 115 -20.53 1.45 8.93
C GLN A 115 -21.00 0.28 8.05
N PRO A 116 -20.25 -0.08 6.96
CA PRO A 116 -20.67 -1.11 6.02
C PRO A 116 -21.00 -2.44 6.70
N ASP A 117 -20.26 -2.79 7.76
CA ASP A 117 -20.49 -4.00 8.53
C ASP A 117 -21.89 -4.10 9.16
N ARG A 118 -22.56 -2.97 9.45
CA ARG A 118 -23.89 -2.98 10.10
C ARG A 118 -25.01 -3.29 9.12
N TRP A 119 -24.99 -2.68 7.94
CA TRP A 119 -26.07 -2.82 6.96
C TRP A 119 -25.79 -3.91 5.91
N LEU A 120 -24.54 -4.36 5.75
CA LEU A 120 -24.19 -5.53 4.93
C LEU A 120 -24.17 -6.85 5.73
N ALA A 121 -24.51 -6.84 7.02
CA ALA A 121 -24.45 -8.04 7.87
C ALA A 121 -25.33 -9.20 7.36
N GLN A 122 -26.52 -8.88 6.85
CA GLN A 122 -27.51 -9.85 6.36
C GLN A 122 -27.58 -9.93 4.83
N ALA A 123 -26.71 -9.20 4.14
CA ALA A 123 -26.67 -9.19 2.68
C ALA A 123 -26.10 -10.50 2.13
N THR A 124 -26.50 -10.88 0.92
CA THR A 124 -25.97 -12.03 0.21
C THR A 124 -24.47 -11.85 -0.09
N ALA A 125 -23.77 -12.94 -0.41
CA ALA A 125 -22.33 -12.87 -0.70
C ALA A 125 -21.99 -11.86 -1.82
N ILE A 126 -22.79 -11.82 -2.89
CA ILE A 126 -22.59 -10.91 -4.02
C ILE A 126 -22.81 -9.45 -3.58
N GLU A 127 -23.89 -9.18 -2.85
CA GLU A 127 -24.18 -7.85 -2.32
C GLU A 127 -23.11 -7.36 -1.35
N ARG A 128 -22.54 -8.25 -0.52
CA ARG A 128 -21.41 -7.91 0.35
C ARG A 128 -20.18 -7.54 -0.46
N ILE A 129 -19.83 -8.32 -1.48
CA ILE A 129 -18.68 -8.02 -2.35
C ILE A 129 -18.85 -6.64 -3.00
N ILE A 130 -19.99 -6.40 -3.64
CA ILE A 130 -20.27 -5.13 -4.32
C ILE A 130 -20.35 -3.98 -3.31
N GLY A 131 -21.00 -4.18 -2.17
CA GLY A 131 -21.17 -3.20 -1.12
C GLY A 131 -19.84 -2.78 -0.50
N PHE A 132 -18.99 -3.73 -0.12
CA PHE A 132 -17.64 -3.43 0.39
C PHE A 132 -16.75 -2.82 -0.70
N ALA A 133 -16.78 -3.32 -1.94
CA ALA A 133 -16.00 -2.72 -3.02
C ALA A 133 -16.41 -1.24 -3.25
N THR A 134 -17.70 -0.96 -3.29
CA THR A 134 -18.22 0.38 -3.58
C THR A 134 -18.04 1.35 -2.42
N THR A 135 -18.05 0.87 -1.18
CA THR A 135 -17.90 1.75 -0.01
C THR A 135 -16.46 1.78 0.48
N LEU A 136 -15.96 0.65 0.97
CA LEU A 136 -14.63 0.53 1.54
C LEU A 136 -13.54 0.81 0.49
N ALA A 137 -13.55 0.11 -0.64
CA ALA A 137 -12.44 0.23 -1.60
C ALA A 137 -12.42 1.59 -2.27
N ILE A 138 -13.57 2.17 -2.64
CA ILE A 138 -13.64 3.53 -3.20
C ILE A 138 -13.06 4.55 -2.23
N VAL A 139 -13.44 4.53 -0.95
CA VAL A 139 -12.89 5.49 0.03
C VAL A 139 -11.38 5.34 0.16
N GLN A 140 -10.89 4.10 0.28
CA GLN A 140 -9.46 3.83 0.44
C GLN A 140 -8.64 4.27 -0.79
N GLU A 141 -9.07 3.92 -1.99
CA GLU A 141 -8.39 4.30 -3.22
C GLU A 141 -8.51 5.80 -3.51
N PHE A 142 -9.66 6.40 -3.24
CA PHE A 142 -9.85 7.84 -3.41
C PHE A 142 -8.92 8.65 -2.51
N LEU A 143 -8.75 8.26 -1.25
CA LEU A 143 -7.82 8.92 -0.34
C LEU A 143 -6.37 8.78 -0.82
N LYS A 144 -5.94 7.58 -1.25
CA LYS A 144 -4.60 7.39 -1.81
C LYS A 144 -4.39 8.19 -3.09
N PHE A 145 -5.41 8.24 -3.96
CA PHE A 145 -5.42 9.09 -5.15
C PHE A 145 -5.22 10.56 -4.78
N LEU A 146 -5.94 11.09 -3.79
CA LEU A 146 -5.79 12.47 -3.33
C LEU A 146 -4.37 12.74 -2.81
N VAL A 147 -3.77 11.81 -2.08
CA VAL A 147 -2.37 11.91 -1.61
C VAL A 147 -1.41 12.02 -2.79
N LEU A 148 -1.53 11.13 -3.79
CA LEU A 148 -0.69 11.18 -4.99
C LEU A 148 -0.94 12.47 -5.80
N ARG A 149 -2.20 12.86 -5.98
CA ARG A 149 -2.61 14.02 -6.77
C ARG A 149 -2.15 15.35 -6.19
N SER A 150 -2.04 15.44 -4.85
CA SER A 150 -1.67 16.66 -4.14
C SER A 150 -0.18 16.76 -3.84
N LEU A 151 0.50 15.64 -3.53
CA LEU A 151 1.90 15.66 -3.13
C LEU A 151 2.88 15.36 -4.27
N ILE A 152 2.46 14.57 -5.25
CA ILE A 152 3.40 13.98 -6.22
C ILE A 152 3.16 14.52 -7.62
N TRP A 153 1.91 14.53 -8.08
CA TRP A 153 1.57 14.99 -9.42
C TRP A 153 1.59 16.53 -9.54
N PRO A 154 2.17 17.11 -10.62
CA PRO A 154 2.92 16.45 -11.70
C PRO A 154 4.43 16.36 -11.46
N ASP A 155 4.97 17.15 -10.52
CA ASP A 155 6.41 17.48 -10.48
C ASP A 155 7.35 16.31 -10.12
N PHE A 156 6.84 15.27 -9.46
CA PHE A 156 7.67 14.18 -8.91
C PHE A 156 7.57 12.87 -9.71
N ILE A 157 6.84 12.87 -10.83
CA ILE A 157 6.73 11.70 -11.72
C ILE A 157 7.51 12.01 -12.99
N ARG A 158 8.69 11.40 -13.13
CA ARG A 158 9.54 11.55 -14.32
C ARG A 158 9.32 10.39 -15.28
N VAL A 159 9.30 9.18 -14.71
CA VAL A 159 9.07 7.94 -15.43
C VAL A 159 7.93 7.14 -14.81
N ARG A 160 7.38 6.20 -15.58
CA ARG A 160 6.32 5.29 -15.10
C ARG A 160 6.70 4.53 -13.82
N GLY A 161 8.00 4.23 -13.65
CA GLY A 161 8.49 3.59 -12.43
C GLY A 161 8.29 4.43 -11.16
N ASP A 162 8.25 5.76 -11.27
CA ASP A 162 8.07 6.65 -10.13
C ASP A 162 6.63 6.60 -9.62
N SER A 163 5.65 6.64 -10.53
CA SER A 163 4.25 6.56 -10.14
C SER A 163 3.98 5.24 -9.39
N ILE A 164 4.53 4.13 -9.88
CA ILE A 164 4.43 2.81 -9.23
C ILE A 164 5.05 2.81 -7.83
N ALA A 165 6.24 3.41 -7.65
CA ALA A 165 6.88 3.46 -6.34
C ALA A 165 6.14 4.36 -5.34
N TYR A 166 5.63 5.51 -5.79
CA TYR A 166 4.77 6.34 -4.95
C TYR A 166 3.44 5.66 -4.64
N GLY A 167 2.86 4.93 -5.59
CA GLY A 167 1.67 4.09 -5.38
C GLY A 167 1.90 2.98 -4.36
N ALA A 168 3.06 2.31 -4.41
CA ALA A 168 3.44 1.35 -3.39
C ALA A 168 3.63 2.03 -2.02
N ALA A 169 4.25 3.21 -1.97
CA ALA A 169 4.41 3.96 -0.72
C ALA A 169 3.06 4.35 -0.09
N THR A 170 2.09 4.83 -0.88
CA THR A 170 0.73 5.11 -0.38
C THR A 170 0.03 3.84 0.10
N ALA A 171 0.13 2.74 -0.66
CA ALA A 171 -0.44 1.46 -0.27
C ALA A 171 0.09 0.95 1.06
N ILE A 172 1.42 0.93 1.24
CA ILE A 172 2.05 0.45 2.48
C ILE A 172 1.72 1.38 3.65
N GLY A 173 1.69 2.70 3.43
CA GLY A 173 1.26 3.67 4.45
C GLY A 173 -0.16 3.41 4.93
N TYR A 174 -1.09 3.23 3.98
CA TYR A 174 -2.49 2.94 4.30
C TYR A 174 -2.64 1.58 4.99
N ALA A 175 -2.01 0.53 4.46
CA ALA A 175 -2.05 -0.83 5.01
C ALA A 175 -1.47 -0.89 6.43
N THR A 176 -0.43 -0.11 6.73
CA THR A 176 0.16 -0.02 8.08
C THR A 176 -0.90 0.35 9.11
N VAL A 177 -1.73 1.35 8.80
CA VAL A 177 -2.80 1.78 9.70
C VAL A 177 -3.87 0.70 9.84
N LEU A 178 -4.30 0.09 8.74
CA LEU A 178 -5.31 -0.98 8.79
C LEU A 178 -4.83 -2.18 9.63
N ASN A 179 -3.57 -2.57 9.47
CA ASN A 179 -2.96 -3.69 10.20
C ASN A 179 -2.83 -3.40 11.70
N LEU A 180 -2.53 -2.16 12.08
CA LEU A 180 -2.51 -1.75 13.49
C LEU A 180 -3.93 -1.63 14.05
N HIS A 181 -4.88 -1.08 13.29
CA HIS A 181 -6.25 -0.90 13.72
C HIS A 181 -6.89 -2.25 14.08
N ILE A 182 -6.73 -3.26 13.21
CA ILE A 182 -7.27 -4.58 13.49
C ILE A 182 -6.61 -5.27 14.70
N LEU A 183 -5.30 -5.10 14.88
CA LEU A 183 -4.59 -5.66 16.02
C LEU A 183 -5.10 -5.07 17.34
N PHE A 184 -5.26 -3.74 17.41
CA PHE A 184 -5.73 -3.08 18.63
C PHE A 184 -7.23 -3.27 18.86
N ALA A 185 -8.03 -3.44 17.79
CA ALA A 185 -9.44 -3.80 17.90
C ALA A 185 -9.65 -5.24 18.39
N THR A 186 -8.70 -6.15 18.13
CA THR A 186 -8.77 -7.56 18.56
C THR A 186 -7.45 -8.01 19.20
N PRO A 187 -7.15 -7.62 20.46
CA PRO A 187 -5.86 -7.93 21.09
C PRO A 187 -5.55 -9.42 21.24
N GLU A 188 -6.60 -10.26 21.31
CA GLU A 188 -6.47 -11.70 21.48
C GLU A 188 -6.22 -12.45 20.16
N ILE A 189 -6.20 -11.75 19.01
CA ILE A 189 -6.03 -12.34 17.69
C ILE A 189 -4.83 -13.28 17.65
N SER A 190 -5.05 -14.50 17.16
CA SER A 190 -3.99 -15.48 16.98
C SER A 190 -3.05 -15.05 15.84
N LEU A 191 -1.77 -15.43 15.96
CA LEU A 191 -0.72 -14.99 15.04
C LEU A 191 -0.99 -15.45 13.59
N ASP A 192 -1.58 -16.62 13.39
CA ASP A 192 -1.95 -17.14 12.07
C ASP A 192 -3.07 -16.32 11.40
N SER A 193 -4.12 -16.00 12.17
CA SER A 193 -5.23 -15.17 11.70
C SER A 193 -4.74 -13.75 11.37
N LEU A 194 -3.89 -13.18 12.22
CA LEU A 194 -3.26 -11.89 11.95
C LEU A 194 -2.39 -11.98 10.68
N ALA A 195 -1.63 -13.06 10.51
CA ALA A 195 -0.72 -13.21 9.39
C ALA A 195 -1.41 -13.24 8.03
N LEU A 196 -2.55 -13.94 7.94
CA LEU A 196 -3.37 -13.97 6.74
C LEU A 196 -4.04 -12.61 6.47
N ARG A 197 -4.52 -11.92 7.51
CA ARG A 197 -5.17 -10.61 7.35
C ARG A 197 -4.19 -9.52 6.92
N VAL A 198 -3.01 -9.46 7.53
CA VAL A 198 -1.93 -8.54 7.14
C VAL A 198 -1.52 -8.78 5.69
N LEU A 199 -1.34 -10.04 5.29
CA LEU A 199 -1.05 -10.40 3.89
C LEU A 199 -2.16 -9.92 2.95
N ALA A 200 -3.42 -10.21 3.28
CA ALA A 200 -4.57 -9.84 2.46
C ALA A 200 -4.70 -8.32 2.32
N TYR A 201 -4.68 -7.58 3.42
CA TYR A 201 -4.77 -6.12 3.41
C TYR A 201 -3.62 -5.50 2.63
N THR A 202 -2.37 -5.86 2.93
CA THR A 202 -1.23 -5.30 2.21
C THR A 202 -1.29 -5.60 0.72
N THR A 203 -1.56 -6.84 0.33
CA THR A 203 -1.55 -7.22 -1.10
C THR A 203 -2.65 -6.52 -1.88
N VAL A 204 -3.87 -6.43 -1.33
CA VAL A 204 -4.99 -5.71 -1.95
C VAL A 204 -4.67 -4.21 -2.07
N GLN A 205 -4.15 -3.59 -1.00
CA GLN A 205 -3.78 -2.17 -1.03
C GLN A 205 -2.71 -1.87 -2.07
N VAL A 206 -1.69 -2.73 -2.16
CA VAL A 206 -0.60 -2.59 -3.15
C VAL A 206 -1.13 -2.77 -4.56
N ALA A 207 -1.88 -3.83 -4.82
CA ALA A 207 -2.43 -4.10 -6.15
C ALA A 207 -3.32 -2.94 -6.65
N ALA A 208 -4.27 -2.50 -5.82
CA ALA A 208 -5.19 -1.42 -6.18
C ALA A 208 -4.47 -0.08 -6.35
N SER A 209 -3.54 0.26 -5.43
CA SER A 209 -2.82 1.53 -5.53
C SER A 209 -1.87 1.58 -6.73
N ILE A 210 -1.30 0.46 -7.16
CA ILE A 210 -0.48 0.40 -8.37
C ILE A 210 -1.34 0.71 -9.59
N ILE A 211 -2.54 0.11 -9.70
CA ILE A 211 -3.48 0.38 -10.80
C ILE A 211 -3.82 1.88 -10.87
N VAL A 212 -4.17 2.48 -9.73
CA VAL A 212 -4.48 3.92 -9.65
C VAL A 212 -3.26 4.76 -10.02
N SER A 213 -2.08 4.41 -9.50
CA SER A 213 -0.84 5.15 -9.76
C SER A 213 -0.42 5.14 -11.22
N TYR A 214 -0.74 4.06 -11.95
CA TYR A 214 -0.44 3.95 -13.37
C TYR A 214 -1.18 4.99 -14.21
N GLY A 215 -2.35 5.47 -13.74
CA GLY A 215 -3.10 6.56 -14.37
C GLY A 215 -2.42 7.94 -14.30
N PHE A 216 -1.38 8.09 -13.48
CA PHE A 216 -0.58 9.31 -13.38
C PHE A 216 0.69 9.24 -14.26
N SER A 217 0.73 8.39 -15.28
CA SER A 217 1.95 8.12 -16.07
C SER A 217 1.74 8.12 -17.59
#